data_AF-U6DZP6-F1
#
_entry.id   AF-U6DZP6-F1
#
_cell.length_a   1.000
_cell.length_b   1.000
_cell.length_c   1.000
_cell.angle_alpha   90.00
_cell.angle_beta   90.00
_cell.angle_gamma   90.00
#
_symmetry.space_group_name_H-M   'P 1'
#
loop_
_entity.id
_entity.type
_entity.pdbx_description
1 polymer ?
#
loop_
_entity_poly.entity_id
_entity_poly.type
_entity_poly.pdbx_seq_one_letter_code
_entity_poly.pdbx_strand_id
1 'polypeptide(L)'
;AGGGLGLAFFGGCLGVTLAVDRSNFKTCEESSFCKRQRSIRPGLSPYRALLDSLQLGPDALTVRLINEVTKVVLVLELQGLQKNMTRIRIDELEPRRPRYRVSDVLVADPPTSRLSVSGRDENSVELTVAEGPYKIILTARPFRLDLLEDRSLLLSVNARGLLAFEHQRAPRVP
;
A
#
# COMPACT_ATOMS: atom_id res chain seq x y z
N ALA A 1 -32.03 -74.07 -2.96
CA ALA A 1 -31.24 -72.99 -2.32
C ALA A 1 -30.87 -71.98 -3.40
N GLY A 2 -31.23 -70.72 -3.23
CA GLY A 2 -30.97 -69.68 -4.23
C GLY A 2 -31.56 -68.35 -3.77
N GLY A 3 -30.97 -67.78 -2.71
CA GLY A 3 -31.35 -66.48 -2.19
C GLY A 3 -30.88 -65.37 -3.13
N GLY A 4 -31.81 -64.60 -3.68
CA GLY A 4 -31.52 -63.36 -4.40
C GLY A 4 -31.32 -62.22 -3.40
N LEU A 5 -30.07 -61.83 -3.16
CA LEU A 5 -29.73 -60.66 -2.36
C LEU A 5 -29.96 -59.40 -3.21
N GLY A 6 -31.07 -58.71 -2.99
CA GLY A 6 -31.31 -57.40 -3.61
C GLY A 6 -30.45 -56.33 -2.93
N LEU A 7 -29.37 -55.89 -3.58
CA LEU A 7 -28.64 -54.68 -3.15
C LEU A 7 -29.46 -53.44 -3.48
N ALA A 8 -30.07 -52.84 -2.46
CA ALA A 8 -30.65 -51.50 -2.57
C ALA A 8 -29.51 -50.47 -2.50
N PHE A 9 -29.21 -49.83 -3.62
CA PHE A 9 -28.34 -48.65 -3.65
C PHE A 9 -29.11 -47.45 -3.09
N PHE A 10 -28.89 -47.12 -1.82
CA PHE A 10 -29.27 -45.83 -1.26
C PHE A 10 -28.29 -44.76 -1.75
N GLY A 11 -28.61 -44.12 -2.88
CA GLY A 11 -27.92 -42.93 -3.36
C GLY A 11 -28.30 -41.73 -2.48
N GLY A 12 -27.46 -41.40 -1.49
CA GLY A 12 -27.63 -40.20 -0.68
C GLY A 12 -27.26 -38.95 -1.49
N CYS A 13 -28.26 -38.16 -1.88
CA CYS A 13 -28.04 -36.81 -2.42
C CYS A 13 -27.60 -35.88 -1.29
N LEU A 14 -26.29 -35.75 -1.10
CA LEU A 14 -25.70 -34.65 -0.32
C LEU A 14 -25.96 -33.34 -1.06
N GLY A 15 -27.08 -32.68 -0.74
CA GLY A 15 -27.40 -31.36 -1.24
C GLY A 15 -26.40 -30.34 -0.70
N VAL A 16 -25.59 -29.76 -1.58
CA VAL A 16 -24.72 -28.64 -1.22
C VAL A 16 -25.62 -27.41 -1.04
N THR A 17 -26.00 -27.10 0.21
CA THR A 17 -26.70 -25.84 0.50
C THR A 17 -25.68 -24.71 0.44
N LEU A 18 -25.73 -23.91 -0.63
CA LEU A 18 -24.96 -22.67 -0.70
C LEU A 18 -25.70 -21.61 0.14
N ALA A 19 -25.04 -21.09 1.18
CA ALA A 19 -25.62 -20.10 2.09
C ALA A 19 -25.95 -18.75 1.41
N VAL A 20 -25.32 -18.48 0.25
CA VAL A 20 -25.52 -17.26 -0.54
C VAL A 20 -25.41 -17.55 -2.03
N ASP A 21 -26.11 -16.77 -2.84
CA ASP A 21 -25.89 -16.69 -4.28
C ASP A 21 -24.68 -15.78 -4.57
N ARG A 22 -23.56 -16.40 -4.97
CA ARG A 22 -22.30 -15.70 -5.25
C ARG A 22 -22.37 -14.78 -6.46
N SER A 23 -23.31 -14.97 -7.38
CA SER A 23 -23.44 -14.15 -8.59
C SER A 23 -23.81 -12.68 -8.30
N ASN A 24 -24.39 -12.43 -7.11
CA ASN A 24 -24.73 -11.08 -6.65
C ASN A 24 -23.51 -10.29 -6.13
N PHE A 25 -22.36 -10.94 -5.95
CA PHE A 25 -21.16 -10.32 -5.38
C PHE A 25 -20.01 -10.33 -6.38
N LYS A 26 -19.50 -9.15 -6.71
CA LYS A 26 -18.37 -9.00 -7.65
C LYS A 26 -17.14 -9.76 -7.13
N THR A 27 -16.63 -10.67 -7.94
CA THR A 27 -15.27 -11.17 -7.81
C THR A 27 -14.25 -10.09 -8.18
N CYS A 28 -12.96 -10.31 -7.87
CA CYS A 28 -11.91 -9.37 -8.27
C CYS A 28 -11.82 -9.18 -9.79
N GLU A 29 -12.10 -10.23 -10.58
CA GLU A 29 -12.09 -10.15 -12.05
C GLU A 29 -13.24 -9.28 -12.61
N GLU A 30 -14.36 -9.21 -11.90
CA GLU A 30 -15.52 -8.39 -12.27
C GLU A 30 -15.39 -6.94 -11.75
N SER A 31 -14.48 -6.69 -10.80
CA SER A 31 -14.13 -5.35 -10.35
C SER A 31 -12.94 -4.80 -11.15
N SER A 32 -13.20 -3.86 -12.05
CA SER A 32 -12.20 -3.40 -13.02
C SER A 32 -10.91 -2.87 -12.37
N PHE A 33 -11.00 -2.14 -11.25
CA PHE A 33 -9.82 -1.65 -10.54
C PHE A 33 -9.06 -2.79 -9.86
N CYS A 34 -9.76 -3.78 -9.29
CA CYS A 34 -9.13 -4.94 -8.66
C CYS A 34 -8.37 -5.75 -9.70
N LYS A 35 -9.00 -6.04 -10.85
CA LYS A 35 -8.36 -6.71 -11.99
C LYS A 35 -7.11 -5.98 -12.47
N ARG A 36 -7.18 -4.67 -12.71
CA ARG A 36 -6.01 -3.87 -13.14
C ARG A 36 -4.88 -3.93 -12.12
N GLN A 37 -5.17 -3.70 -10.85
CA GLN A 37 -4.17 -3.72 -9.77
C GLN A 37 -3.54 -5.11 -9.59
N ARG A 38 -4.36 -6.17 -9.60
CA ARG A 38 -3.90 -7.56 -9.42
C ARG A 38 -3.13 -8.11 -10.63
N SER A 39 -3.32 -7.51 -11.81
CA SER A 39 -2.55 -7.84 -13.01
C SER A 39 -1.07 -7.41 -12.93
N ILE A 40 -0.75 -6.46 -12.04
CA ILE A 40 0.63 -6.02 -11.79
C ILE A 40 1.37 -7.16 -11.09
N ARG A 41 2.45 -7.64 -11.72
CA ARG A 41 3.29 -8.70 -11.18
C ARG A 41 4.45 -8.10 -10.37
N PRO A 42 4.95 -8.82 -9.35
CA PRO A 42 6.15 -8.40 -8.64
C PRO A 42 7.31 -8.11 -9.62
N GLY A 43 8.05 -7.04 -9.36
CA GLY A 43 9.11 -6.57 -10.24
C GLY A 43 9.70 -5.25 -9.80
N LEU A 44 10.45 -4.60 -10.69
CA LEU A 44 11.01 -3.27 -10.41
C LEU A 44 9.89 -2.22 -10.42
N SER A 45 9.68 -1.56 -9.29
CA SER A 45 8.73 -0.44 -9.18
C SER A 45 9.09 0.66 -10.18
N PRO A 46 8.12 1.21 -10.93
CA PRO A 46 8.37 2.37 -11.79
C PRO A 46 8.48 3.68 -10.99
N TYR A 47 8.22 3.66 -9.68
CA TYR A 47 8.31 4.85 -8.83
C TYR A 47 9.73 5.02 -8.28
N ARG A 48 10.24 6.25 -8.34
CA ARG A 48 11.43 6.67 -7.60
C ARG A 48 11.17 7.93 -6.77
N ALA A 49 11.86 8.08 -5.65
CA ALA A 49 11.86 9.32 -4.87
C ALA A 49 12.86 10.33 -5.44
N LEU A 50 12.50 11.61 -5.41
CA LEU A 50 13.35 12.73 -5.79
C LEU A 50 13.97 13.32 -4.51
N LEU A 51 15.12 12.80 -4.08
CA LEU A 51 15.72 13.19 -2.79
C LEU A 51 16.10 14.67 -2.69
N ASP A 52 16.28 15.36 -3.82
CA ASP A 52 16.52 16.82 -3.85
C ASP A 52 15.28 17.64 -3.47
N SER A 53 14.09 17.03 -3.55
CA SER A 53 12.83 17.64 -3.11
C SER A 53 12.47 17.34 -1.66
N LEU A 54 13.34 16.64 -0.93
CA LEU A 54 13.10 16.23 0.44
C LEU A 54 13.07 17.46 1.35
N GLN A 55 11.97 17.62 2.07
CA GLN A 55 11.80 18.65 3.08
C GLN A 55 11.48 17.98 4.41
N LEU A 56 12.29 18.26 5.42
CA LEU A 56 12.10 17.76 6.78
C LEU A 56 11.57 18.89 7.66
N GLY A 57 10.31 18.75 8.09
CA GLY A 57 9.69 19.61 9.09
C GLY A 57 9.69 18.98 10.49
N PRO A 58 9.11 19.68 11.49
CA PRO A 58 9.01 19.14 12.85
C PRO A 58 8.12 17.89 12.94
N ASP A 59 7.05 17.84 12.13
CA ASP A 59 5.98 16.84 12.22
C ASP A 59 6.00 15.79 11.12
N ALA A 60 6.70 16.08 10.02
CA ALA A 60 6.68 15.25 8.82
C ALA A 60 7.91 15.48 7.96
N LEU A 61 8.31 14.44 7.25
CA LEU A 61 9.15 14.52 6.07
C LEU A 61 8.27 14.46 4.84
N THR A 62 8.51 15.34 3.87
CA THR A 62 7.87 15.27 2.54
C THR A 62 8.92 15.08 1.46
N VAL A 63 8.59 14.30 0.44
CA VAL A 63 9.46 14.09 -0.73
C VAL A 63 8.59 13.76 -1.93
N ARG A 64 8.97 14.24 -3.12
CA ARG A 64 8.26 13.93 -4.35
C ARG A 64 8.62 12.52 -4.83
N LEU A 65 7.62 11.77 -5.29
CA LEU A 65 7.81 10.53 -6.03
C LEU A 65 7.46 10.77 -7.49
N ILE A 66 8.25 10.24 -8.42
CA ILE A 66 7.92 10.28 -9.85
C ILE A 66 7.77 8.86 -10.39
N ASN A 67 6.72 8.63 -11.17
CA ASN A 67 6.59 7.43 -11.98
C ASN A 67 7.42 7.59 -13.26
N GLU A 68 8.43 6.76 -13.45
CA GLU A 68 9.40 6.88 -14.54
C GLU A 68 8.80 6.70 -15.93
N VAL A 69 7.65 6.01 -16.05
CA VAL A 69 6.97 5.78 -17.32
C VAL A 69 6.00 6.91 -17.62
N THR A 70 5.08 7.20 -16.70
CA THR A 70 3.99 8.17 -16.92
C THR A 70 4.37 9.61 -16.61
N LYS A 71 5.53 9.82 -15.96
CA LYS A 71 6.03 11.13 -15.47
C LYS A 71 5.13 11.84 -14.46
N VAL A 72 4.08 11.18 -13.98
CA VAL A 72 3.23 11.69 -12.91
C VAL A 72 4.05 11.86 -11.64
N VAL A 73 3.86 13.00 -10.98
CA VAL A 73 4.51 13.34 -9.72
C VAL A 73 3.49 13.23 -8.58
N LEU A 74 3.90 12.49 -7.55
CA LEU A 74 3.19 12.31 -6.29
C LEU A 74 3.98 12.99 -5.17
N VAL A 75 3.33 13.23 -4.04
CA VAL A 75 3.96 13.65 -2.80
C VAL A 75 3.83 12.53 -1.79
N LEU A 76 4.96 12.04 -1.31
CA LEU A 76 5.04 11.23 -0.11
C LEU A 76 5.16 12.15 1.10
N GLU A 77 4.30 11.95 2.08
CA GLU A 77 4.42 12.50 3.41
C GLU A 77 4.59 11.35 4.41
N LEU A 78 5.70 11.39 5.13
CA LEU A 78 6.14 10.40 6.09
C LEU A 78 6.19 11.02 7.48
N GLN A 79 5.52 10.41 8.44
CA GLN A 79 5.47 10.90 9.82
C GLN A 79 5.86 9.78 10.78
N GLY A 80 6.79 10.07 11.70
CA GLY A 80 6.88 9.33 12.96
C GLY A 80 5.75 9.79 13.87
N LEU A 81 5.13 8.86 14.59
CA LEU A 81 4.08 9.16 15.56
C LEU A 81 4.48 8.65 16.95
N GLN A 82 3.87 9.21 17.99
CA GLN A 82 4.00 8.65 19.33
C GLN A 82 3.40 7.23 19.39
N LYS A 83 3.81 6.45 20.40
CA LYS A 83 3.37 5.06 20.62
C LYS A 83 3.77 4.13 19.46
N ASN A 84 5.00 4.30 18.96
CA ASN A 84 5.68 3.37 18.06
C ASN A 84 4.94 3.13 16.73
N MET A 85 4.39 4.20 16.17
CA MET A 85 3.66 4.17 14.89
C MET A 85 4.35 5.05 13.85
N THR A 86 4.18 4.68 12.58
CA THR A 86 4.62 5.47 11.43
C THR A 86 3.42 5.66 10.49
N ARG A 87 3.19 6.90 10.04
CA ARG A 87 2.13 7.21 9.06
C ARG A 87 2.77 7.52 7.71
N ILE A 88 2.22 6.89 6.66
CA ILE A 88 2.64 7.08 5.28
C ILE A 88 1.42 7.58 4.50
N ARG A 89 1.52 8.75 3.88
CA ARG A 89 0.50 9.27 2.96
C ARG A 89 1.14 9.52 1.60
N ILE A 90 0.45 9.14 0.53
CA ILE A 90 0.85 9.45 -0.84
C ILE A 90 -0.34 10.11 -1.52
N ASP A 91 -0.13 11.27 -2.15
CA ASP A 91 -1.14 11.99 -2.91
C ASP A 91 -0.55 12.51 -4.24
N GLU A 92 -1.39 12.94 -5.18
CA GLU A 92 -0.90 13.64 -6.38
C GLU A 92 -0.36 15.02 -5.99
N LEU A 93 0.76 15.44 -6.59
CA LEU A 93 1.27 16.80 -6.38
C LEU A 93 0.31 17.85 -6.96
N GLU A 94 -0.20 17.58 -8.17
CA GLU A 94 -1.13 18.45 -8.90
C GLU A 94 -2.36 17.65 -9.33
N PRO A 95 -3.29 17.33 -8.41
CA PRO A 95 -4.49 16.58 -8.75
C PRO A 95 -5.46 17.44 -9.57
N ARG A 96 -6.18 16.81 -10.51
CA ARG A 96 -7.29 17.50 -11.23
C ARG A 96 -8.42 17.91 -10.30
N ARG A 97 -8.67 17.11 -9.26
CA ARG A 97 -9.59 17.38 -8.15
C ARG A 97 -9.04 16.72 -6.88
N PRO A 98 -9.26 17.30 -5.69
CA PRO A 98 -8.78 16.70 -4.44
C PRO A 98 -9.17 15.22 -4.31
N ARG A 99 -8.24 14.38 -3.87
CA ARG A 99 -8.55 12.98 -3.54
C ARG A 99 -9.27 12.93 -2.20
N TYR A 100 -10.20 11.99 -2.09
CA TYR A 100 -10.92 11.78 -0.86
C TYR A 100 -9.95 11.38 0.27
N ARG A 101 -10.08 12.04 1.42
CA ARG A 101 -9.41 11.70 2.66
C ARG A 101 -10.49 11.32 3.67
N VAL A 102 -10.38 10.14 4.24
CA VAL A 102 -11.37 9.62 5.20
C VAL A 102 -11.43 10.55 6.40
N SER A 103 -12.61 11.14 6.62
CA SER A 103 -12.93 11.94 7.80
C SER A 103 -13.60 11.06 8.89
N ASP A 104 -13.70 11.58 10.11
CA ASP A 104 -14.54 11.06 11.21
C ASP A 104 -14.16 9.69 11.81
N VAL A 105 -13.21 8.96 11.20
CA VAL A 105 -12.71 7.68 11.75
C VAL A 105 -11.65 7.88 12.82
N LEU A 106 -10.74 8.84 12.62
CA LEU A 106 -9.76 9.19 13.65
C LEU A 106 -10.43 10.10 14.69
N VAL A 107 -10.37 9.69 15.96
CA VAL A 107 -10.94 10.47 17.08
C VAL A 107 -10.12 11.72 17.43
N ALA A 108 -8.88 11.79 16.96
CA ALA A 108 -7.97 12.93 17.11
C ALA A 108 -6.85 12.86 16.06
N ASP A 109 -6.18 14.00 15.82
CA ASP A 109 -4.92 13.99 15.07
C ASP A 109 -3.81 13.34 15.92
N PRO A 110 -3.14 12.29 15.41
CA PRO A 110 -2.13 11.58 16.19
C PRO A 110 -0.92 12.46 16.52
N PRO A 111 -0.48 12.52 17.79
CA PRO A 111 0.74 13.22 18.16
C PRO A 111 1.96 12.68 17.41
N THR A 112 2.75 13.59 16.86
CA THR A 112 3.94 13.29 16.03
C THR A 112 5.17 13.03 16.89
N SER A 113 6.09 12.26 16.33
CA SER A 113 7.46 12.06 16.82
C SER A 113 8.40 12.61 15.76
N ARG A 114 9.33 13.47 16.16
CA ARG A 114 10.28 14.12 15.24
C ARG A 114 11.07 13.06 14.46
N LEU A 115 11.20 13.27 13.16
CA LEU A 115 12.13 12.52 12.32
C LEU A 115 13.46 13.29 12.23
N SER A 116 14.58 12.59 12.35
CA SER A 116 15.92 13.17 12.21
C SER A 116 16.73 12.35 11.22
N VAL A 117 17.46 12.99 10.30
CA VAL A 117 18.35 12.28 9.36
C VAL A 117 19.56 11.74 10.13
N SER A 118 19.72 10.42 10.13
CA SER A 118 20.86 9.73 10.75
C SER A 118 21.89 9.22 9.72
N GLY A 119 21.51 9.15 8.45
CA GLY A 119 22.39 8.75 7.36
C GLY A 119 21.83 9.18 6.01
N ARG A 120 22.71 9.49 5.05
CA ARG A 120 22.32 9.87 3.69
C ARG A 120 23.40 9.52 2.69
N ASP A 121 22.98 8.90 1.59
CA ASP A 121 23.79 8.71 0.39
C ASP A 121 22.99 9.16 -0.85
N GLU A 122 23.50 8.86 -2.05
CA GLU A 122 22.87 9.28 -3.32
C GLU A 122 21.51 8.63 -3.58
N ASN A 123 21.25 7.44 -3.01
CA ASN A 123 20.05 6.64 -3.26
C ASN A 123 19.24 6.35 -1.99
N SER A 124 19.68 6.82 -0.81
CA SER A 124 19.08 6.45 0.46
C SER A 124 19.13 7.57 1.49
N VAL A 125 18.10 7.63 2.33
CA VAL A 125 18.06 8.47 3.53
C VAL A 125 17.61 7.61 4.70
N GLU A 126 18.44 7.50 5.73
CA GLU A 126 18.08 6.90 7.01
C GLU A 126 17.54 7.98 7.95
N LEU A 127 16.39 7.70 8.56
CA LEU A 127 15.70 8.56 9.51
C LEU A 127 15.57 7.83 10.84
N THR A 128 15.96 8.48 11.93
CA THR A 128 15.64 8.05 13.29
C THR A 128 14.34 8.71 13.75
N VAL A 129 13.45 7.93 14.36
CA VAL A 129 12.22 8.43 15.00
C VAL A 129 12.51 8.81 16.45
N ALA A 130 12.24 10.06 16.83
CA ALA A 130 12.58 10.62 18.14
C ALA A 130 14.06 10.35 18.49
N GLU A 131 14.34 9.80 19.67
CA GLU A 131 15.68 9.40 20.12
C GLU A 131 16.04 7.94 19.75
N GLY A 132 15.21 7.24 18.98
CA GLY A 132 15.31 5.80 18.69
C GLY A 132 14.37 4.94 19.56
N PRO A 133 14.41 3.60 19.44
CA PRO A 133 15.26 2.79 18.55
C PRO A 133 14.72 2.66 17.12
N TYR A 134 13.56 3.23 16.81
CA TYR A 134 12.92 3.05 15.51
C TYR A 134 13.59 3.86 14.41
N LYS A 135 13.77 3.23 13.25
CA LYS A 135 14.38 3.82 12.06
C LYS A 135 13.54 3.58 10.82
N ILE A 136 13.65 4.49 9.87
CA ILE A 136 13.04 4.39 8.55
C ILE A 136 14.12 4.64 7.50
N ILE A 137 14.37 3.66 6.63
CA ILE A 137 15.25 3.81 5.48
C ILE A 137 14.38 4.09 4.26
N LEU A 138 14.53 5.27 3.68
CA LEU A 138 13.94 5.67 2.40
C LEU A 138 14.93 5.41 1.28
N THR A 139 14.69 4.37 0.47
CA THR A 139 15.43 4.14 -0.77
C THR A 139 14.75 4.86 -1.92
N ALA A 140 15.52 5.60 -2.71
CA ALA A 140 15.02 6.44 -3.77
C ALA A 140 14.65 5.65 -5.04
N ARG A 141 15.55 4.82 -5.57
CA ARG A 141 15.34 4.09 -6.83
C ARG A 141 15.68 2.60 -6.70
N PRO A 142 14.69 1.69 -6.81
CA PRO A 142 13.24 1.96 -6.79
C PRO A 142 12.79 2.53 -5.44
N PHE A 143 11.69 3.28 -5.42
CA PHE A 143 11.09 3.79 -4.20
C PHE A 143 10.72 2.64 -3.25
N ARG A 144 11.27 2.68 -2.03
CA ARG A 144 11.03 1.69 -0.97
C ARG A 144 11.19 2.35 0.39
N LEU A 145 10.44 1.85 1.37
CA LEU A 145 10.65 2.16 2.78
C LEU A 145 10.94 0.87 3.54
N ASP A 146 11.94 0.89 4.40
CA ASP A 146 12.21 -0.18 5.37
C ASP A 146 12.10 0.40 6.78
N LEU A 147 11.28 -0.22 7.63
CA LEU A 147 11.06 0.17 9.02
C LEU A 147 11.79 -0.82 9.92
N LEU A 148 12.62 -0.30 10.81
CA LEU A 148 13.48 -1.08 11.70
C LEU A 148 13.30 -0.67 13.15
N GLU A 149 13.59 -1.60 14.05
CA GLU A 149 13.87 -1.35 15.46
C GLU A 149 15.33 -1.75 15.69
N ASP A 150 16.19 -0.77 15.97
CA ASP A 150 17.65 -0.90 15.95
C ASP A 150 18.18 -1.50 14.63
N ARG A 151 18.47 -2.81 14.64
CA ARG A 151 18.98 -3.57 13.48
C ARG A 151 17.97 -4.57 12.94
N SER A 152 16.82 -4.71 13.59
CA SER A 152 15.78 -5.67 13.23
C SER A 152 14.81 -5.05 12.24
N LEU A 153 14.77 -5.58 11.02
CA LEU A 153 13.77 -5.19 10.02
C LEU A 153 12.38 -5.68 10.45
N LEU A 154 11.45 -4.74 10.65
CA LEU A 154 10.07 -5.05 11.02
C LEU A 154 9.17 -5.19 9.78
N LEU A 155 9.29 -4.24 8.85
CA LEU A 155 8.40 -4.13 7.69
C LEU A 155 9.06 -3.42 6.53
N SER A 156 8.71 -3.84 5.32
CA SER A 156 9.10 -3.16 4.08
C SER A 156 7.89 -2.75 3.25
N VAL A 157 7.86 -1.50 2.81
CA VAL A 157 6.83 -0.93 1.92
C VAL A 157 7.36 -0.90 0.50
N ASN A 158 6.52 -1.35 -0.44
CA ASN A 158 6.86 -1.46 -1.87
C ASN A 158 8.02 -2.41 -2.21
N ALA A 159 8.36 -3.34 -1.31
CA ALA A 159 9.43 -4.32 -1.53
C ALA A 159 9.27 -5.17 -2.79
N ARG A 160 8.02 -5.50 -3.15
CA ARG A 160 7.68 -6.28 -4.36
C ARG A 160 7.46 -5.41 -5.61
N GLY A 161 7.62 -4.09 -5.50
CA GLY A 161 7.38 -3.15 -6.60
C GLY A 161 5.92 -3.09 -7.06
N LEU A 162 4.98 -3.27 -6.15
CA LEU A 162 3.54 -3.31 -6.43
C LEU A 162 2.81 -2.00 -6.09
N LEU A 163 3.53 -0.94 -5.70
CA LEU A 163 2.93 0.38 -5.55
C LEU A 163 2.32 0.79 -6.89
N ALA A 164 1.04 1.13 -6.87
CA ALA A 164 0.30 1.51 -8.06
C ALA A 164 -0.72 2.58 -7.72
N PHE A 165 -0.48 3.77 -8.26
CA PHE A 165 -1.30 4.94 -8.07
C PHE A 165 -1.86 5.41 -9.42
N GLU A 166 -3.14 5.16 -9.67
CA GLU A 166 -3.80 5.58 -10.92
C GLU A 166 -4.11 7.09 -10.85
N HIS A 167 -3.31 7.91 -11.52
CA HIS A 167 -3.50 9.37 -11.61
C HIS A 167 -4.85 9.75 -12.23
N GLN A 168 -5.36 10.94 -11.87
CA GLN A 168 -6.62 11.43 -12.42
C GLN A 168 -6.46 11.86 -13.88
N ARG A 169 -7.11 11.12 -14.78
CA ARG A 169 -7.17 11.47 -16.21
C ARG A 169 -8.27 12.50 -16.47
N ALA A 170 -8.23 13.13 -17.63
CA ALA A 170 -9.34 13.98 -18.07
C ALA A 170 -10.65 13.18 -17.99
N PRO A 171 -11.73 13.73 -17.39
CA PRO A 171 -13.03 13.09 -17.45
C PRO A 171 -13.41 12.85 -18.92
N ARG A 172 -13.89 11.64 -19.23
CA ARG A 172 -14.47 11.40 -20.55
C ARG A 172 -15.76 12.22 -20.61
N VAL A 173 -15.85 13.14 -21.57
CA VAL A 173 -17.13 13.75 -21.93
C VAL A 173 -17.97 12.63 -22.57
N PRO A 174 -19.22 12.43 -22.13
CA PRO A 174 -20.12 11.45 -22.74
C PRO A 174 -20.32 11.70 -24.24
#